data_AF-A0A1V3XR34-F1
#
_entry.id   AF-A0A1V3XR34-F1
#
_cell.length_a   1.000
_cell.length_b   1.000
_cell.length_c   1.000
_cell.angle_alpha   90.00
_cell.angle_beta   90.00
_cell.angle_gamma   90.00
#
_symmetry.space_group_name_H-M   'P 1'
#
loop_
_entity.id
_entity.type
_entity.pdbx_description
1 polymer ?
#
loop_
_entity_poly.entity_id
_entity_poly.type
_entity_poly.pdbx_seq_one_letter_code
_entity_poly.pdbx_strand_id
1 'polypeptide(L)'
;MVRTALFNWAYARHTGGTFVFRIEDTDAQRDSEESYLALLDALRWLGLNWDEGPEVGGPYGPYRQSQRREIYRDVIAQLLVADEAYYAFSTPEEVEARHIAAGRNPKLGYDNFDRHLTDSQRAAYLAEGRQPVVRLRMPDTDLSWSDLVRGPPHSRPARCLISR
;
A
#
# COMPACT_ATOMS: atom_id res chain seq x y z
N MET A 1 -5.20 -15.97 -9.41
CA MET A 1 -5.61 -14.65 -9.96
C MET A 1 -6.97 -14.69 -10.66
N VAL A 2 -7.16 -15.58 -11.65
CA VAL A 2 -8.38 -15.64 -12.49
C VAL A 2 -9.70 -15.71 -11.71
N ARG A 3 -9.78 -16.52 -10.64
CA ARG A 3 -11.00 -16.62 -9.80
C ARG A 3 -11.47 -15.25 -9.30
N THR A 4 -10.57 -14.43 -8.77
CA THR A 4 -10.90 -13.10 -8.24
C THR A 4 -11.34 -12.16 -9.37
N ALA A 5 -10.68 -12.20 -10.53
CA ALA A 5 -11.08 -11.42 -11.70
C ALA A 5 -12.50 -11.80 -12.16
N LEU A 6 -12.80 -13.10 -12.27
CA LEU A 6 -14.12 -13.60 -12.64
C LEU A 6 -15.21 -13.13 -11.67
N PHE A 7 -14.96 -13.18 -10.36
CA PHE A 7 -15.96 -12.76 -9.36
C PHE A 7 -16.27 -11.27 -9.45
N ASN A 8 -15.24 -10.43 -9.59
CA ASN A 8 -15.42 -8.99 -9.74
C ASN A 8 -16.13 -8.65 -11.07
N TRP A 9 -15.72 -9.29 -12.16
CA TRP A 9 -16.35 -9.12 -13.47
C TRP A 9 -17.83 -9.53 -13.45
N ALA A 10 -18.13 -10.73 -12.93
CA ALA A 10 -19.49 -11.25 -12.86
C ALA A 10 -20.38 -10.38 -11.96
N TYR A 11 -19.86 -9.90 -10.84
CA TYR A 11 -20.59 -9.01 -9.94
C TYR A 11 -20.89 -7.65 -10.58
N ALA A 12 -19.92 -7.04 -11.27
CA ALA A 12 -20.13 -5.81 -12.02
C ALA A 12 -21.20 -6.00 -13.11
N ARG A 13 -21.11 -7.09 -13.90
CA ARG A 13 -22.13 -7.38 -14.94
C ARG A 13 -23.51 -7.66 -14.35
N HIS A 14 -23.59 -8.37 -13.23
CA HIS A 14 -24.85 -8.66 -12.56
C HIS A 14 -25.54 -7.40 -12.03
N THR A 15 -24.77 -6.41 -11.57
CA THR A 15 -25.31 -5.19 -10.95
C THR A 15 -25.38 -3.99 -11.89
N GLY A 16 -24.91 -4.12 -13.14
CA GLY A 16 -24.76 -3.00 -14.06
C GLY A 16 -23.65 -2.01 -13.67
N GLY A 17 -22.67 -2.48 -12.88
CA GLY A 17 -21.51 -1.70 -12.45
C GLY A 17 -20.33 -1.77 -13.43
N THR A 18 -19.24 -1.10 -13.03
CA THR A 18 -18.01 -0.96 -13.82
C THR A 18 -16.93 -1.92 -13.32
N PHE A 19 -16.34 -2.71 -14.23
CA PHE A 19 -15.18 -3.56 -13.96
C PHE A 19 -13.89 -2.82 -14.34
N VAL A 20 -13.15 -2.38 -13.31
CA VAL A 20 -11.88 -1.63 -13.46
C VAL A 20 -10.69 -2.59 -13.38
N PHE A 21 -9.83 -2.58 -14.39
CA PHE A 21 -8.58 -3.33 -14.43
C PHE A 21 -7.39 -2.39 -14.19
N ARG A 22 -6.64 -2.61 -13.10
CA ARG A 22 -5.46 -1.81 -12.75
C ARG A 22 -4.25 -2.72 -12.58
N ILE A 23 -3.11 -2.28 -13.11
CA ILE A 23 -1.83 -2.99 -13.02
C ILE A 23 -1.03 -2.44 -11.84
N GLU A 24 -0.68 -3.31 -10.91
CA GLU A 24 0.09 -3.00 -9.69
C GLU A 24 1.59 -3.22 -9.95
N ASP A 25 2.19 -2.44 -10.86
CA ASP A 25 3.58 -2.55 -11.32
C ASP A 25 4.56 -1.59 -10.61
N THR A 26 4.53 -1.57 -9.28
CA THR A 26 5.39 -0.68 -8.48
C THR A 26 6.74 -1.27 -8.09
N ASP A 27 6.94 -2.58 -8.30
CA ASP A 27 8.18 -3.27 -7.93
C ASP A 27 8.94 -3.70 -9.20
N ALA A 28 9.78 -2.78 -9.67
CA ALA A 28 10.55 -2.96 -10.89
C ALA A 28 11.48 -4.20 -10.89
N GLN A 29 11.78 -4.82 -9.73
CA GLN A 29 12.56 -6.06 -9.68
C GLN A 29 11.70 -7.30 -9.96
N ARG A 30 10.40 -7.25 -9.69
CA ARG A 30 9.46 -8.35 -9.88
C ARG A 30 8.60 -8.18 -11.13
N ASP A 31 8.47 -6.96 -11.64
CA ASP A 31 7.60 -6.64 -12.76
C ASP A 31 8.28 -6.84 -14.12
N SER A 32 7.55 -7.40 -15.08
CA SER A 32 7.99 -7.56 -16.47
C SER A 32 6.86 -7.23 -17.45
N GLU A 33 7.22 -6.66 -18.61
CA GLU A 33 6.25 -6.40 -19.67
C GLU A 33 5.60 -7.69 -20.18
N GLU A 34 6.34 -8.81 -20.18
CA GLU A 34 5.80 -10.12 -20.56
C GLU A 34 4.67 -10.55 -19.62
N SER A 35 4.86 -10.38 -18.30
CA SER A 35 3.81 -10.67 -17.32
C SER A 35 2.61 -9.76 -17.53
N TYR A 36 2.81 -8.47 -17.78
CA TYR A 36 1.72 -7.54 -18.10
C TYR A 36 0.92 -8.01 -19.33
N LEU A 37 1.57 -8.34 -20.44
CA LEU A 37 0.89 -8.80 -21.65
C LEU A 37 0.15 -10.13 -21.44
N ALA A 38 0.77 -11.07 -20.73
CA ALA A 38 0.13 -12.35 -20.40
C ALA A 38 -1.15 -12.18 -19.56
N LEU A 39 -1.20 -11.16 -18.68
CA LEU A 39 -2.42 -10.83 -17.93
C LEU A 39 -3.55 -10.36 -18.83
N LEU A 40 -3.25 -9.45 -19.77
CA LEU A 40 -4.23 -8.92 -20.72
C LEU A 40 -4.79 -10.04 -21.60
N ASP A 41 -3.90 -10.88 -22.15
CA ASP A 41 -4.27 -11.97 -23.03
C ASP A 41 -5.09 -13.04 -22.31
N ALA A 42 -4.75 -13.37 -21.06
CA ALA A 42 -5.53 -14.30 -20.26
C ALA A 42 -6.98 -13.80 -20.03
N LEU A 43 -7.15 -12.52 -19.71
CA LEU A 43 -8.50 -11.95 -19.51
C LEU A 43 -9.29 -11.88 -20.80
N ARG A 44 -8.67 -11.50 -21.93
CA ARG A 44 -9.29 -11.51 -23.26
C ARG A 44 -9.72 -12.91 -23.67
N TRP A 45 -8.84 -13.90 -23.51
CA TRP A 45 -9.13 -15.29 -23.84
C TRP A 45 -10.33 -15.84 -23.06
N LEU A 46 -10.48 -15.43 -21.79
CA LEU A 46 -11.63 -15.78 -20.95
C LEU A 46 -12.90 -14.96 -21.26
N GLY A 47 -12.83 -13.95 -22.14
CA GLY A 47 -13.95 -13.04 -22.44
C GLY A 47 -14.26 -12.03 -21.32
N LEU A 48 -13.33 -11.81 -20.39
CA LEU A 48 -13.49 -10.92 -19.24
C LEU A 48 -13.08 -9.48 -19.59
N ASN A 49 -13.84 -8.84 -20.46
CA ASN A 49 -13.58 -7.45 -20.87
C ASN A 49 -13.71 -6.48 -19.69
N TRP A 50 -12.83 -5.50 -19.61
CA TRP A 50 -12.86 -4.40 -18.62
C TRP A 50 -13.39 -3.10 -19.21
N ASP A 51 -14.10 -2.36 -18.37
CA ASP A 51 -14.77 -1.11 -18.73
C ASP A 51 -13.82 0.08 -18.58
N GLU A 52 -12.89 -0.02 -17.62
CA GLU A 52 -11.79 0.92 -17.41
C GLU A 52 -10.50 0.12 -17.22
N GLY A 53 -9.39 0.60 -17.77
CA GLY A 53 -8.11 -0.07 -17.60
C GLY A 53 -7.05 0.32 -18.64
N PRO A 54 -5.93 -0.42 -18.68
CA PRO A 54 -4.98 -0.29 -19.78
C PRO A 54 -5.70 -0.46 -21.14
N GLU A 55 -5.19 0.22 -22.16
CA GLU A 55 -5.68 0.24 -23.55
C GLU A 55 -7.04 0.93 -23.75
N VAL A 56 -8.07 0.58 -22.97
CA VAL A 56 -9.42 1.18 -23.09
C VAL A 56 -9.52 2.56 -22.43
N GLY A 57 -8.61 2.86 -21.49
CA GLY A 57 -8.60 4.12 -20.76
C GLY A 57 -9.70 4.20 -19.71
N GLY A 58 -10.16 5.42 -19.45
CA GLY A 58 -11.15 5.73 -18.41
C GLY A 58 -10.82 7.03 -17.66
N PRO A 59 -11.77 7.58 -16.89
CA PRO A 59 -11.64 8.89 -16.27
C PRO A 59 -10.60 8.95 -15.14
N TYR A 60 -10.15 7.81 -14.62
CA TYR A 60 -9.22 7.72 -13.49
C TYR A 60 -7.82 7.21 -13.87
N GLY A 61 -7.49 7.24 -15.15
CA GLY A 61 -6.18 6.84 -15.66
C GLY A 61 -5.01 7.67 -15.09
N PRO A 62 -3.76 7.25 -15.35
CA PRO A 62 -3.37 6.00 -16.02
C PRO A 62 -3.60 4.77 -15.13
N TYR A 63 -3.90 3.61 -15.72
CA TYR A 63 -4.22 2.37 -15.00
C TYR A 63 -3.00 1.46 -14.74
N ARG A 64 -1.79 1.93 -15.03
CA ARG A 64 -0.53 1.33 -14.56
C ARG A 64 0.02 2.17 -13.42
N GLN A 65 0.26 1.56 -12.26
CA GLN A 65 0.72 2.29 -11.07
C GLN A 65 2.11 2.91 -11.24
N SER A 66 2.99 2.30 -12.03
CA SER A 66 4.30 2.84 -12.39
C SER A 66 4.22 4.25 -13.01
N GLN A 67 3.09 4.57 -13.64
CA GLN A 67 2.82 5.85 -14.30
C GLN A 67 2.14 6.89 -13.39
N ARG A 68 1.85 6.56 -12.12
CA ARG A 68 1.07 7.40 -11.19
C ARG A 68 1.91 8.08 -10.10
N ARG A 69 3.24 8.14 -10.28
CA ARG A 69 4.17 8.62 -9.24
C ARG A 69 3.85 10.03 -8.72
N GLU A 70 3.43 10.95 -9.59
CA GLU A 70 3.07 12.32 -9.20
C GLU A 70 1.85 12.33 -8.28
N ILE A 71 0.81 11.57 -8.62
CA ILE A 71 -0.41 11.41 -7.79
C ILE A 71 -0.03 10.91 -6.40
N TYR A 72 0.88 9.93 -6.29
CA TYR A 72 1.32 9.42 -5.00
C TYR A 72 2.11 10.46 -4.20
N ARG A 73 2.98 11.24 -4.85
CA ARG A 73 3.73 12.32 -4.20
C ARG A 73 2.80 13.38 -3.62
N ASP A 74 1.76 13.76 -4.37
CA ASP A 74 0.79 14.76 -3.91
C ASP A 74 -0.01 14.25 -2.71
N VAL A 75 -0.48 13.00 -2.74
CA VAL A 75 -1.20 12.38 -1.61
C VAL A 75 -0.28 12.24 -0.40
N ILE A 76 0.98 11.83 -0.58
CA ILE A 76 1.96 11.75 0.50
C ILE A 76 2.19 13.14 1.13
N ALA A 77 2.33 14.18 0.32
CA ALA A 77 2.48 15.54 0.82
C ALA A 77 1.27 15.98 1.65
N GLN A 78 0.05 15.68 1.20
CA GLN A 78 -1.17 15.97 1.95
C GLN A 78 -1.22 15.22 3.29
N LEU A 79 -0.85 13.94 3.32
CA LEU A 79 -0.80 13.13 4.54
C LEU A 79 0.26 13.63 5.53
N LEU A 80 1.42 14.08 5.04
CA LEU A 80 2.47 14.66 5.88
C LEU A 80 2.02 16.00 6.48
N VAL A 81 1.36 16.86 5.71
CA VAL A 81 0.82 18.14 6.18
C VAL A 81 -0.27 17.92 7.24
N ALA A 82 -1.07 16.86 7.10
CA ALA A 82 -2.13 16.51 8.05
C ALA A 82 -1.65 15.79 9.32
N ASP A 83 -0.34 15.56 9.49
CA ASP A 83 0.25 14.69 10.54
C ASP A 83 -0.28 13.24 10.52
N GLU A 84 -0.87 12.79 9.41
CA GLU A 84 -1.34 11.41 9.23
C GLU A 84 -0.21 10.48 8.77
N ALA A 85 0.90 11.06 8.30
CA ALA A 85 2.12 10.35 7.97
C ALA A 85 3.36 11.09 8.51
N TYR A 86 4.48 10.37 8.64
CA TYR A 86 5.74 10.95 9.09
C TYR A 86 6.93 10.29 8.39
N TYR A 87 8.05 11.02 8.33
CA TYR A 87 9.33 10.49 7.87
C TYR A 87 9.99 9.63 8.96
N ALA A 88 10.37 8.42 8.59
CA ALA A 88 11.10 7.50 9.44
C ALA A 88 12.52 7.27 8.90
N PHE A 89 13.51 7.39 9.80
CA PHE A 89 14.94 7.35 9.49
C PHE A 89 15.62 6.11 10.08
N SER A 90 14.92 5.34 10.93
CA SER A 90 15.46 4.14 11.55
C SER A 90 15.86 3.09 10.50
N THR A 91 17.05 2.53 10.65
CA THR A 91 17.46 1.33 9.89
C THR A 91 16.87 0.05 10.51
N PRO A 92 16.78 -1.06 9.77
CA PRO A 92 16.38 -2.35 10.32
C PRO A 92 17.23 -2.78 11.54
N GLU A 93 18.54 -2.53 11.49
CA GLU A 93 19.49 -2.87 12.55
C GLU A 93 19.24 -2.04 13.82
N GLU A 94 18.93 -0.75 13.67
CA GLU A 94 18.59 0.13 14.80
C GLU A 94 17.27 -0.32 15.46
N VAL A 95 16.28 -0.74 14.67
CA VAL A 95 15.01 -1.29 15.19
C VAL A 95 15.26 -2.59 15.96
N GLU A 96 16.04 -3.51 15.38
CA GLU A 96 16.38 -4.78 16.02
C GLU A 96 17.12 -4.56 17.35
N ALA A 97 18.13 -3.67 17.36
CA ALA A 97 18.87 -3.32 18.57
C ALA A 97 17.95 -2.75 19.67
N ARG A 98 16.97 -1.91 19.31
CA ARG A 98 15.98 -1.38 20.26
C ARG A 98 15.03 -2.46 20.78
N HIS A 99 14.71 -3.49 19.99
CA HIS A 99 13.95 -4.63 20.49
C HIS A 99 14.74 -5.45 21.50
N ILE A 100 16.01 -5.77 21.18
CA ILE A 100 16.90 -6.53 22.08
C ILE A 100 17.09 -5.78 23.40
N ALA A 101 17.41 -4.48 23.34
CA ALA A 101 17.61 -3.65 24.53
C ALA A 101 16.36 -3.57 25.43
N ALA A 102 15.16 -3.63 24.84
CA ALA A 102 13.89 -3.64 25.56
C ALA A 102 13.44 -5.05 26.01
N GLY A 103 14.25 -6.10 25.81
CA GLY A 103 13.89 -7.48 26.13
C GLY A 103 12.74 -8.04 25.27
N ARG A 104 12.50 -7.45 24.09
CA ARG A 104 11.45 -7.87 23.14
C ARG A 104 12.05 -8.81 22.09
N ASN A 105 11.19 -9.54 21.39
CA ASN A 105 11.63 -10.39 20.28
C ASN A 105 12.23 -9.51 19.15
N PRO A 106 13.50 -9.74 18.74
CA PRO A 106 14.16 -8.97 17.68
C PRO A 106 13.48 -9.10 16.31
N LYS A 107 12.64 -10.13 16.13
CA LYS A 107 11.86 -10.34 14.90
C LYS A 107 10.56 -9.54 14.85
N LEU A 108 10.29 -8.70 15.85
CA LEU A 108 9.19 -7.75 15.76
C LEU A 108 9.52 -6.68 14.72
N GLY A 109 8.48 -6.23 14.02
CA GLY A 109 8.59 -5.16 13.04
C GLY A 109 8.85 -3.79 13.68
N TYR A 110 8.71 -2.75 12.87
CA TYR A 110 9.00 -1.37 13.24
C TYR A 110 8.35 -0.91 14.57
N ASP A 111 9.12 -0.19 15.39
CA ASP A 111 8.79 0.13 16.79
C ASP A 111 8.19 1.52 17.02
N ASN A 112 7.83 2.23 15.94
CA ASN A 112 7.30 3.61 15.96
C ASN A 112 8.25 4.67 16.53
N PHE A 113 9.55 4.38 16.60
CA PHE A 113 10.55 5.31 17.15
C PHE A 113 10.48 6.70 16.52
N ASP A 114 10.39 6.77 15.19
CA ASP A 114 10.49 8.05 14.47
C ASP A 114 9.22 8.91 14.58
N ARG A 115 8.13 8.38 15.15
CA ARG A 115 6.84 9.10 15.33
C ARG A 115 6.98 10.36 16.20
N HIS A 116 8.01 10.38 17.06
CA HIS A 116 8.23 11.41 18.07
C HIS A 116 9.55 12.17 17.87
N LEU A 117 10.18 12.09 16.70
CA LEU A 117 11.39 12.87 16.43
C LEU A 117 11.09 14.38 16.49
N THR A 118 11.99 15.09 17.15
CA THR A 118 12.03 16.55 17.12
C THR A 118 12.54 17.06 15.78
N ASP A 119 12.26 18.32 15.46
CA ASP A 119 12.74 18.98 14.24
C ASP A 119 14.26 18.95 14.11
N SER A 120 14.97 19.11 15.23
CA SER A 120 16.44 19.06 15.27
C SER A 120 16.99 17.67 14.95
N GLN A 121 16.36 16.61 15.48
CA GLN A 121 16.74 15.22 15.16
C GLN A 121 16.48 14.90 13.69
N ARG A 122 15.33 15.32 13.15
CA ARG A 122 15.02 15.13 11.72
C ARG A 122 16.04 15.84 10.83
N ALA A 123 16.38 17.09 11.16
CA ALA A 123 17.39 17.86 10.43
C ALA A 123 18.78 17.21 10.52
N ALA A 124 19.16 16.65 11.68
CA ALA A 124 20.42 15.94 11.85
C ALA A 124 20.51 14.70 10.95
N TYR A 125 19.47 13.85 10.94
CA TYR A 125 19.44 12.68 10.06
C TYR A 125 19.50 13.03 8.57
N LEU A 126 18.83 14.12 8.16
CA LEU A 126 18.93 14.61 6.79
C LEU A 126 20.34 15.14 6.47
N ALA A 127 21.00 15.82 7.41
CA ALA A 127 22.38 16.31 7.25
C ALA A 127 23.41 15.17 7.17
N GLU A 128 23.13 14.03 7.82
CA GLU A 128 23.89 12.78 7.67
C GLU A 128 23.68 12.11 6.30
N GLY A 129 22.76 12.62 5.47
CA GLY A 129 22.42 12.04 4.17
C GLY A 129 21.45 10.86 4.24
N ARG A 130 20.84 10.58 5.40
CA ARG A 130 19.85 9.51 5.53
C ARG A 130 18.63 9.80 4.65
N GLN A 131 18.19 8.78 3.91
CA GLN A 131 16.99 8.83 3.08
C GLN A 131 15.82 8.24 3.87
N PRO A 132 14.83 9.05 4.27
CA PRO A 132 13.70 8.54 5.04
C PRO A 132 12.73 7.76 4.17
N VAL A 133 11.96 6.89 4.82
CA VAL A 133 10.71 6.34 4.28
C VAL A 133 9.53 7.06 4.90
N VAL A 134 8.40 7.12 4.18
CA VAL A 134 7.15 7.65 4.73
C VAL A 134 6.38 6.51 5.39
N ARG A 135 5.97 6.70 6.64
CA ARG A 135 5.12 5.76 7.39
C ARG A 135 3.80 6.41 7.75
N LEU A 136 2.72 5.63 7.68
CA LEU A 136 1.41 6.06 8.15
C LEU A 136 1.37 6.05 9.69
N ARG A 137 0.77 7.08 10.28
CA ARG A 137 0.53 7.19 11.71
C ARG A 137 -0.71 6.38 12.07
N MET A 138 -0.51 5.15 12.54
CA MET A 138 -1.64 4.34 12.99
C MET A 138 -2.35 5.00 14.19
N PRO A 139 -3.70 5.03 14.20
CA PRO A 139 -4.47 5.58 15.31
C PRO A 139 -4.34 4.71 16.57
N ASP A 140 -4.81 5.23 17.70
CA ASP A 140 -4.87 4.46 18.96
C ASP A 140 -6.22 3.75 19.15
N THR A 141 -7.13 3.88 18.19
CA THR A 141 -8.44 3.22 18.20
C THR A 141 -8.37 1.84 17.53
N ASP A 142 -9.34 1.00 17.86
CA ASP A 142 -9.60 -0.22 17.13
C ASP A 142 -10.03 0.10 15.69
N LEU A 143 -9.60 -0.75 14.76
CA LEU A 143 -10.04 -0.75 13.38
C LEU A 143 -11.06 -1.87 13.21
N SER A 144 -12.30 -1.49 12.90
CA SER A 144 -13.41 -2.41 12.69
C SER A 144 -14.00 -2.30 11.30
N TRP A 145 -14.25 -3.43 10.65
CA TRP A 145 -15.00 -3.48 9.40
C TRP A 145 -15.86 -4.75 9.31
N SER A 146 -16.95 -4.67 8.55
CA SER A 146 -17.79 -5.81 8.20
C SER A 146 -17.37 -6.34 6.85
N ASP A 147 -16.84 -7.58 6.82
CA ASP A 147 -16.38 -8.21 5.59
C ASP A 147 -17.54 -8.94 4.92
N LEU A 148 -17.78 -8.67 3.64
CA LEU A 148 -18.92 -9.23 2.89
C LEU A 148 -18.88 -10.76 2.76
N VAL A 149 -17.71 -11.39 2.93
CA VAL A 149 -17.53 -12.85 2.83
C VAL A 149 -17.33 -13.48 4.21
N ARG A 150 -16.56 -12.84 5.09
CA ARG A 150 -16.20 -13.38 6.41
C ARG A 150 -17.20 -13.04 7.52
N GLY A 151 -18.15 -12.14 7.29
CA GLY A 151 -19.25 -11.85 8.21
C GLY A 151 -18.90 -10.82 9.30
N PRO A 152 -19.51 -10.91 10.51
CA PRO A 152 -19.57 -9.84 11.53
C PRO A 152 -18.22 -9.24 11.94
N PRO A 153 -18.23 -8.04 12.55
CA PRO A 153 -17.12 -7.11 12.46
C PRO A 153 -15.83 -7.69 13.03
N HIS A 154 -14.79 -7.65 12.21
CA HIS A 154 -13.45 -7.93 12.65
C HIS A 154 -12.93 -6.65 13.31
N SER A 155 -12.68 -6.68 14.63
CA SER A 155 -11.95 -5.61 15.32
C SER A 155 -10.50 -6.02 15.49
N ARG A 156 -9.57 -5.13 15.16
CA ARG A 156 -8.16 -5.26 15.53
C ARG A 156 -7.64 -3.94 16.08
N PRO A 157 -6.84 -3.97 17.16
CA PRO A 157 -6.13 -2.78 17.57
C PRO A 157 -5.20 -2.35 16.43
N ALA A 158 -5.23 -1.07 16.07
CA ALA A 158 -4.44 -0.53 14.96
C ALA A 158 -2.92 -0.82 15.10
N ARG A 159 -2.44 -0.94 16.34
CA ARG A 159 -1.05 -1.29 16.68
C ARG A 159 -0.59 -2.66 16.16
N CYS A 160 -1.51 -3.59 15.87
CA CYS A 160 -1.18 -4.92 15.33
C CYS A 160 -0.85 -4.92 13.83
N LEU A 161 -1.04 -3.83 13.10
CA LEU A 161 -0.79 -3.77 11.64
C LEU A 161 0.66 -3.38 11.27
N ILE A 162 1.45 -2.92 12.23
CA ILE A 162 2.84 -2.47 12.01
C ILE A 162 3.85 -3.62 12.17
N SER A 163 3.44 -4.75 12.73
CA SER A 163 4.34 -5.83 13.18
C SER A 163 4.49 -7.00 12.20
N ARG A 164 4.32 -6.80 10.89
CA ARG A 164 4.52 -7.85 9.88
C ARG A 164 5.45 -7.39 8.77
#